data_AF-A0A7X9HN05-F1
#
_entry.id   AF-A0A7X9HN05-F1
#
_cell.length_a   1.000
_cell.length_b   1.000
_cell.length_c   1.000
_cell.angle_alpha   90.00
_cell.angle_beta   90.00
_cell.angle_gamma   90.00
#
_symmetry.space_group_name_H-M   'P 1'
#
loop_
_entity.id
_entity.type
_entity.pdbx_description
1 polymer ?
#
loop_
_entity_poly.entity_id
_entity_poly.type
_entity_poly.pdbx_seq_one_letter_code
_entity_poly.pdbx_strand_id
1 'polypeptide(L)'
;MHRHLLAAAILALFGTACSSIETSEYLERFFPIINGEPDTNPAHAAVVGMEAGDGGANGWMCSGTLIARRVVMVAAHCVNPEAGISAPPEHIVIKFGNSMFEGMVARTVSAVSVHPEWDSANIVNDIALLRLETDAPAGIEPIPYLPASERLTSSDVGLAIEFVGFGSTIPGGGGEGTKMHVTNDLSVICPGPSRCRQANPRTICTDMDPGGTCSGDSGGPGLVLRAGKEYVAGVTSYGDGYCAYMACSTKVDEFEDFILSFLGRRQGEACALDEDCETGVCGDGVCCESRCPLCHTCNQAGSLGTCQPVADEESCDDNTVCNGREVCRGGACQPGEPLSCQDSVACTKDRCDPLEGCVYAPVALECWDDNACTEDVCDPVQGCLHPPAPDGTSCGPGKSCRQGECSGGGSGCATAPGAGLCLLPLLGAAYRRRRRT
;
A
#
# COMPACT_ATOMS: atom_id res chain seq x y z
N MET A 1 -78.29 72.62 -1.38
CA MET A 1 -78.00 72.33 0.04
C MET A 1 -77.43 70.92 0.10
N HIS A 2 -76.10 70.78 -0.02
CA HIS A 2 -75.25 70.31 1.08
C HIS A 2 -75.71 68.98 1.71
N ARG A 3 -75.08 67.85 1.33
CA ARG A 3 -74.06 67.17 2.15
C ARG A 3 -73.69 65.77 1.63
N HIS A 4 -72.37 65.59 1.51
CA HIS A 4 -71.55 64.41 1.83
C HIS A 4 -71.49 63.20 0.89
N LEU A 5 -70.26 63.00 0.40
CA LEU A 5 -69.64 61.81 -0.18
C LEU A 5 -69.90 60.54 0.64
N LEU A 6 -70.00 59.40 -0.04
CA LEU A 6 -69.28 58.16 0.30
C LEU A 6 -69.40 57.17 -0.87
N ALA A 7 -68.29 56.96 -1.58
CA ALA A 7 -68.12 55.90 -2.55
C ALA A 7 -67.95 54.57 -1.79
N ALA A 8 -68.84 53.61 -2.04
CA ALA A 8 -68.71 52.25 -1.51
C ALA A 8 -67.68 51.49 -2.34
N ALA A 9 -66.46 51.38 -1.82
CA ALA A 9 -65.44 50.49 -2.34
C ALA A 9 -65.77 49.05 -1.92
N ILE A 10 -65.92 48.17 -2.91
CA ILE A 10 -66.05 46.72 -2.72
C ILE A 10 -64.70 46.21 -2.22
N LEU A 11 -64.63 45.90 -0.92
CA LEU A 11 -63.48 45.22 -0.30
C LEU A 11 -63.56 43.73 -0.67
N ALA A 12 -62.98 43.34 -1.80
CA ALA A 12 -62.65 41.95 -2.06
C ALA A 12 -61.47 41.57 -1.16
N LEU A 13 -61.75 40.79 -0.12
CA LEU A 13 -60.77 40.07 0.68
C LEU A 13 -59.95 39.15 -0.23
N PHE A 14 -58.84 39.65 -0.76
CA PHE A 14 -57.75 38.78 -1.21
C PHE A 14 -57.08 38.23 0.04
N GLY A 15 -57.61 37.12 0.54
CA GLY A 15 -56.80 36.19 1.32
C GLY A 15 -55.69 35.70 0.41
N THR A 16 -54.51 36.32 0.48
CA THR A 16 -53.28 35.70 0.01
C THR A 16 -53.03 34.51 0.92
N ALA A 17 -53.60 33.36 0.55
CA ALA A 17 -52.98 32.10 0.91
C ALA A 17 -51.60 32.15 0.27
N CYS A 18 -50.59 32.45 1.09
CA CYS A 18 -49.22 32.16 0.74
C CYS A 18 -49.17 30.63 0.74
N SER A 19 -49.48 30.02 -0.41
CA SER A 19 -49.10 28.66 -0.68
C SER A 19 -47.59 28.70 -0.72
N SER A 20 -46.94 28.46 0.42
CA SER A 20 -45.60 27.90 0.41
C SER A 20 -45.74 26.58 -0.33
N ILE A 21 -45.49 26.61 -1.63
CA ILE A 21 -45.18 25.39 -2.37
C ILE A 21 -44.04 24.76 -1.58
N GLU A 22 -44.27 23.56 -1.08
CA GLU A 22 -43.32 22.74 -0.32
C GLU A 22 -42.13 22.39 -1.24
N THR A 23 -41.26 23.35 -1.51
CA THR A 23 -39.99 23.12 -2.21
C THR A 23 -38.86 22.74 -1.24
N SER A 24 -39.20 22.38 0.00
CA SER A 24 -38.25 22.05 1.06
C SER A 24 -37.99 20.55 1.21
N GLU A 25 -38.94 19.67 0.87
CA GLU A 25 -38.75 18.22 1.07
C GLU A 25 -37.94 17.54 -0.04
N TYR A 26 -37.82 18.17 -1.22
CA TYR A 26 -37.15 17.60 -2.39
C TYR A 26 -35.64 17.87 -2.42
N LEU A 27 -35.15 18.80 -1.59
CA LEU A 27 -33.74 19.21 -1.54
C LEU A 27 -32.99 18.69 -0.31
N GLU A 28 -33.64 17.94 0.59
CA GLU A 28 -33.03 17.43 1.84
C GLU A 28 -32.87 15.89 1.91
N ARG A 29 -33.20 15.13 0.86
CA ARG A 29 -33.20 13.65 0.92
C ARG A 29 -32.07 13.01 0.14
N PHE A 30 -30.84 13.15 0.64
CA PHE A 30 -29.72 12.31 0.23
C PHE A 30 -28.87 12.00 1.46
N PHE A 31 -28.89 10.73 1.86
CA PHE A 31 -28.09 10.22 2.96
C PHE A 31 -27.16 9.15 2.39
N PRO A 32 -25.97 8.93 3.00
CA PRO A 32 -25.24 7.67 2.85
C PRO A 32 -26.16 6.53 3.35
N ILE A 33 -25.61 5.35 3.62
CA ILE A 33 -26.33 4.28 4.31
C ILE A 33 -27.37 4.82 5.33
N ILE A 34 -28.64 4.59 5.02
CA ILE A 34 -29.80 5.14 5.70
C ILE A 34 -29.85 4.58 7.10
N ASN A 35 -29.99 5.46 8.10
CA ASN A 35 -29.95 5.12 9.52
C ASN A 35 -28.68 4.34 9.93
N GLY A 36 -27.61 4.45 9.14
CA GLY A 36 -26.31 3.90 9.47
C GLY A 36 -25.53 4.79 10.44
N GLU A 37 -24.45 4.23 10.98
CA GLU A 37 -23.50 4.93 11.83
C GLU A 37 -22.09 4.92 11.21
N PRO A 38 -21.17 5.82 11.63
CA PRO A 38 -19.81 5.84 11.08
C PRO A 38 -19.08 4.52 11.33
N ASP A 39 -18.57 3.93 10.26
CA ASP A 39 -17.84 2.68 10.33
C ASP A 39 -16.41 2.91 10.82
N THR A 40 -16.05 2.21 11.89
CA THR A 40 -14.71 2.24 12.49
C THR A 40 -14.10 0.84 12.60
N ASN A 41 -14.77 -0.18 12.05
CA ASN A 41 -14.30 -1.55 12.10
C ASN A 41 -13.04 -1.72 11.22
N PRO A 42 -11.88 -2.13 11.79
CA PRO A 42 -10.68 -2.37 10.99
C PRO A 42 -10.85 -3.44 9.91
N ALA A 43 -11.76 -4.41 10.10
CA ALA A 43 -12.07 -5.43 9.09
C ALA A 43 -12.67 -4.81 7.81
N HIS A 44 -13.35 -3.67 7.92
CA HIS A 44 -13.95 -2.94 6.81
C HIS A 44 -12.97 -1.98 6.12
N ALA A 45 -11.67 -2.03 6.43
CA ALA A 45 -10.64 -1.27 5.71
C ALA A 45 -10.56 -1.62 4.21
N ALA A 46 -11.01 -2.82 3.84
CA ALA A 46 -11.15 -3.28 2.44
C ALA A 46 -12.34 -2.66 1.69
N VAL A 47 -13.27 -2.00 2.38
CA VAL A 47 -14.35 -1.24 1.75
C VAL A 47 -13.79 0.10 1.29
N VAL A 48 -13.91 0.38 0.00
CA VAL A 48 -13.24 1.49 -0.68
C VAL A 48 -14.25 2.47 -1.29
N GLY A 49 -13.84 3.72 -1.40
CA GLY A 49 -14.49 4.69 -2.28
C GLY A 49 -13.96 4.54 -3.69
N MET A 50 -14.81 4.76 -4.68
CA MET A 50 -14.47 4.71 -6.09
C MET A 50 -14.91 6.02 -6.74
N GLU A 51 -14.01 6.63 -7.50
CA GLU A 51 -14.30 7.73 -8.41
C GLU A 51 -14.07 7.27 -9.84
N ALA A 52 -15.05 7.50 -10.70
CA ALA A 52 -14.95 7.25 -12.14
C ALA A 52 -15.32 8.51 -12.91
N GLY A 53 -14.73 8.67 -14.09
CA GLY A 53 -15.05 9.75 -15.01
C GLY A 53 -15.13 9.27 -16.46
N ASP A 54 -15.86 10.02 -17.27
CA ASP A 54 -15.97 9.81 -18.71
C ASP A 54 -14.76 10.36 -19.50
N GLY A 55 -13.76 10.90 -18.80
CA GLY A 55 -12.61 11.60 -19.39
C GLY A 55 -12.85 13.09 -19.68
N GLY A 56 -14.02 13.61 -19.30
CA GLY A 56 -14.39 15.02 -19.32
C GLY A 56 -14.51 15.61 -17.90
N ALA A 57 -15.35 16.65 -17.77
CA ALA A 57 -15.61 17.32 -16.48
C ALA A 57 -16.65 16.59 -15.60
N ASN A 58 -17.21 15.48 -16.09
CA ASN A 58 -18.24 14.72 -15.39
C ASN A 58 -17.61 13.49 -14.72
N GLY A 59 -17.78 13.39 -13.41
CA GLY A 59 -17.40 12.21 -12.64
C GLY A 59 -18.55 11.79 -11.73
N TRP A 60 -18.52 10.53 -11.32
CA TRP A 60 -19.45 9.98 -10.33
C TRP A 60 -18.69 9.12 -9.33
N MET A 61 -19.35 8.83 -8.22
CA MET A 61 -18.79 8.05 -7.13
C MET A 61 -19.60 6.79 -6.88
N CYS A 62 -18.87 5.76 -6.54
CA CYS A 62 -19.40 4.50 -6.05
C CYS A 62 -18.60 4.07 -4.81
N SER A 63 -19.06 3.02 -4.17
CA SER A 63 -18.30 2.23 -3.23
C SER A 63 -17.78 0.96 -3.91
N GLY A 64 -16.90 0.23 -3.23
CA GLY A 64 -16.34 -1.03 -3.72
C GLY A 64 -15.78 -1.88 -2.60
N THR A 65 -15.37 -3.10 -2.91
CA THR A 65 -14.74 -4.00 -1.93
C THR A 65 -13.47 -4.62 -2.49
N LEU A 66 -12.36 -4.47 -1.79
CA LEU A 66 -11.14 -5.23 -2.07
C LEU A 66 -11.38 -6.70 -1.71
N ILE A 67 -11.45 -7.56 -2.74
CA ILE A 67 -11.68 -9.01 -2.59
C ILE A 67 -10.40 -9.84 -2.74
N ALA A 68 -9.35 -9.23 -3.30
CA ALA A 68 -8.01 -9.79 -3.38
C ALA A 68 -6.98 -8.64 -3.42
N ARG A 69 -5.67 -8.94 -3.29
CA ARG A 69 -4.60 -7.93 -3.11
C ARG A 69 -4.66 -6.73 -4.07
N ARG A 70 -5.09 -6.98 -5.32
CA ARG A 70 -5.27 -5.97 -6.37
C ARG A 70 -6.64 -6.04 -7.03
N VAL A 71 -7.60 -6.78 -6.48
CA VAL A 71 -8.90 -6.95 -7.13
C VAL A 71 -9.98 -6.31 -6.28
N VAL A 72 -10.68 -5.33 -6.87
CA VAL A 72 -11.82 -4.65 -6.26
C VAL A 72 -13.08 -5.07 -7.00
N MET A 73 -14.09 -5.51 -6.26
CA MET A 73 -15.44 -5.78 -6.74
C MET A 73 -16.30 -4.53 -6.61
N VAL A 74 -17.03 -4.20 -7.68
CA VAL A 74 -17.95 -3.06 -7.77
C VAL A 74 -19.19 -3.43 -8.58
N ALA A 75 -20.19 -2.55 -8.62
CA ALA A 75 -21.32 -2.69 -9.52
C ALA A 75 -20.89 -2.38 -10.97
N ALA A 76 -21.45 -3.08 -11.95
CA ALA A 76 -21.15 -2.85 -13.35
C ALA A 76 -21.53 -1.44 -13.80
N HIS A 77 -22.66 -0.92 -13.33
CA HIS A 77 -23.10 0.44 -13.68
C HIS A 77 -22.13 1.53 -13.20
N CYS A 78 -21.26 1.25 -12.22
CA CYS A 78 -20.24 2.20 -11.75
C CYS A 78 -19.12 2.42 -12.79
N VAL A 79 -18.89 1.47 -13.69
CA VAL A 79 -17.87 1.57 -14.76
C VAL A 79 -18.47 1.54 -16.15
N ASN A 80 -19.71 1.07 -16.28
CA ASN A 80 -20.46 0.98 -17.51
C ASN A 80 -21.92 1.43 -17.29
N PRO A 81 -22.13 2.74 -17.01
CA PRO A 81 -23.45 3.26 -16.64
C PRO A 81 -24.47 3.12 -17.78
N GLU A 82 -24.02 3.17 -19.03
CA GLU A 82 -24.85 2.96 -20.21
C GLU A 82 -24.11 2.09 -21.23
N ALA A 83 -24.87 1.32 -22.01
CA ALA A 83 -24.33 0.48 -23.07
C ALA A 83 -23.50 1.33 -24.07
N GLY A 84 -22.18 1.09 -24.10
CA GLY A 84 -21.22 1.80 -24.95
C GLY A 84 -20.46 2.95 -24.27
N ILE A 85 -20.77 3.29 -23.01
CA ILE A 85 -20.00 4.23 -22.18
C ILE A 85 -19.27 3.42 -21.13
N SER A 86 -18.00 3.09 -21.36
CA SER A 86 -17.13 2.48 -20.35
C SER A 86 -16.13 3.51 -19.84
N ALA A 87 -16.05 3.70 -18.53
CA ALA A 87 -14.97 4.45 -17.91
C ALA A 87 -13.65 3.73 -18.26
N PRO A 88 -12.70 4.39 -18.95
CA PRO A 88 -11.38 3.82 -19.17
C PRO A 88 -10.70 3.54 -17.82
N PRO A 89 -9.90 2.46 -17.68
CA PRO A 89 -9.18 2.16 -16.44
C PRO A 89 -8.41 3.36 -15.87
N GLU A 90 -7.79 4.17 -16.73
CA GLU A 90 -7.03 5.37 -16.37
C GLU A 90 -7.87 6.51 -15.77
N HIS A 91 -9.20 6.46 -15.91
CA HIS A 91 -10.14 7.43 -15.32
C HIS A 91 -10.86 6.88 -14.09
N ILE A 92 -10.41 5.73 -13.57
CA ILE A 92 -10.95 5.13 -12.34
C ILE A 92 -9.89 5.21 -11.25
N VAL A 93 -10.29 5.77 -10.11
CA VAL A 93 -9.46 5.88 -8.90
C VAL A 93 -10.17 5.19 -7.75
N ILE A 94 -9.47 4.24 -7.13
CA ILE A 94 -9.89 3.57 -5.91
C ILE A 94 -9.22 4.26 -4.72
N LYS A 95 -10.02 4.61 -3.70
CA LYS A 95 -9.58 5.32 -2.51
C LYS A 95 -9.81 4.47 -1.26
N PHE A 96 -8.74 4.25 -0.51
CA PHE A 96 -8.73 3.54 0.77
C PHE A 96 -8.70 4.52 1.94
N GLY A 97 -9.52 4.30 2.96
CA GLY A 97 -9.62 5.15 4.15
C GLY A 97 -11.05 5.19 4.67
N ASN A 98 -11.39 6.17 5.51
CA ASN A 98 -12.72 6.28 6.13
C ASN A 98 -13.43 7.61 5.84
N SER A 99 -12.75 8.59 5.25
CA SER A 99 -13.34 9.88 4.90
C SER A 99 -12.85 10.28 3.54
N MET A 100 -13.77 10.38 2.58
CA MET A 100 -13.41 10.78 1.22
C MET A 100 -12.80 12.20 1.15
N PHE A 101 -12.97 13.02 2.21
CA PHE A 101 -12.40 14.36 2.36
C PHE A 101 -10.97 14.39 2.91
N GLU A 102 -10.54 13.36 3.66
CA GLU A 102 -9.27 13.41 4.39
C GLU A 102 -8.65 12.01 4.58
N GLY A 103 -7.34 11.92 4.38
CA GLY A 103 -6.56 10.72 4.75
C GLY A 103 -6.75 9.53 3.82
N MET A 104 -7.40 9.71 2.66
CA MET A 104 -7.53 8.62 1.67
C MET A 104 -6.21 8.35 0.96
N VAL A 105 -5.90 7.07 0.76
CA VAL A 105 -4.81 6.59 -0.08
C VAL A 105 -5.39 6.10 -1.40
N ALA A 106 -4.92 6.67 -2.52
CA ALA A 106 -5.42 6.35 -3.85
C ALA A 106 -4.63 5.23 -4.55
N ARG A 107 -5.33 4.49 -5.42
CA ARG A 107 -4.79 3.53 -6.38
C ARG A 107 -5.49 3.71 -7.73
N THR A 108 -4.71 3.70 -8.81
CA THR A 108 -5.24 3.66 -10.17
C THR A 108 -5.58 2.24 -10.58
N VAL A 109 -6.41 2.10 -11.61
CA VAL A 109 -6.86 0.82 -12.16
C VAL A 109 -6.13 0.52 -13.47
N SER A 110 -5.63 -0.71 -13.61
CA SER A 110 -4.93 -1.22 -14.80
C SER A 110 -5.85 -2.01 -15.73
N ALA A 111 -6.91 -2.62 -15.20
CA ALA A 111 -7.89 -3.38 -15.98
C ALA A 111 -9.29 -3.32 -15.37
N VAL A 112 -10.30 -3.35 -16.23
CA VAL A 112 -11.72 -3.42 -15.88
C VAL A 112 -12.31 -4.64 -16.58
N SER A 113 -13.05 -5.46 -15.84
CA SER A 113 -13.86 -6.54 -16.39
C SER A 113 -15.31 -6.36 -15.95
N VAL A 114 -16.18 -6.05 -16.90
CA VAL A 114 -17.62 -5.97 -16.71
C VAL A 114 -18.21 -7.34 -17.00
N HIS A 115 -19.20 -7.78 -16.21
CA HIS A 115 -19.86 -9.05 -16.48
C HIS A 115 -20.39 -9.08 -17.94
N PRO A 116 -20.11 -10.13 -18.73
CA PRO A 116 -20.42 -10.14 -20.17
C PRO A 116 -21.93 -10.11 -20.47
N GLU A 117 -22.75 -10.52 -19.50
CA GLU A 117 -24.21 -10.45 -19.57
C GLU A 117 -24.79 -9.24 -18.79
N TRP A 118 -23.98 -8.22 -18.45
CA TRP A 118 -24.47 -6.97 -17.86
C TRP A 118 -25.50 -6.32 -18.80
N ASP A 119 -26.71 -6.10 -18.27
CA ASP A 119 -27.81 -5.43 -18.97
C ASP A 119 -28.19 -4.17 -18.21
N SER A 120 -27.65 -3.02 -18.64
CA SER A 120 -27.90 -1.73 -18.01
C SER A 120 -29.35 -1.27 -18.14
N ALA A 121 -30.10 -1.72 -19.15
CA ALA A 121 -31.49 -1.35 -19.33
C ALA A 121 -32.41 -2.04 -18.31
N ASN A 122 -32.03 -3.24 -17.86
CA ASN A 122 -32.80 -4.05 -16.94
C ASN A 122 -32.19 -4.19 -15.54
N ILE A 123 -30.96 -3.69 -15.34
CA ILE A 123 -30.13 -3.80 -14.14
C ILE A 123 -29.96 -5.28 -13.74
N VAL A 124 -29.45 -6.09 -14.68
CA VAL A 124 -29.23 -7.52 -14.49
C VAL A 124 -27.75 -7.84 -14.66
N ASN A 125 -27.21 -8.67 -13.76
CA ASN A 125 -25.78 -9.00 -13.68
C ASN A 125 -24.91 -7.76 -13.41
N ASP A 126 -25.34 -6.93 -12.46
CA ASP A 126 -24.69 -5.67 -12.11
C ASP A 126 -23.45 -5.90 -11.24
N ILE A 127 -22.39 -6.42 -11.87
CA ILE A 127 -21.11 -6.70 -11.22
C ILE A 127 -19.95 -6.47 -12.19
N ALA A 128 -18.89 -5.84 -11.68
CA ALA A 128 -17.64 -5.67 -12.38
C ALA A 128 -16.47 -5.84 -11.41
N LEU A 129 -15.30 -6.12 -11.98
CA LEU A 129 -14.06 -6.36 -11.26
C LEU A 129 -12.98 -5.43 -11.81
N LEU A 130 -12.22 -4.84 -10.91
CA LEU A 130 -11.18 -3.86 -11.22
C LEU A 130 -9.84 -4.40 -10.73
N ARG A 131 -8.81 -4.28 -11.57
CA ARG A 131 -7.43 -4.61 -11.18
C ARG A 131 -6.68 -3.32 -10.87
N LEU A 132 -6.12 -3.23 -9.66
CA LEU A 132 -5.28 -2.11 -9.26
C LEU A 132 -3.92 -2.18 -9.96
N GLU A 133 -3.36 -1.02 -10.31
CA GLU A 133 -2.00 -0.90 -10.87
C GLU A 133 -0.94 -1.37 -9.86
N THR A 134 -1.17 -1.11 -8.57
CA THR A 134 -0.28 -1.49 -7.46
C THR A 134 -1.06 -2.13 -6.32
N ASP A 135 -0.36 -2.86 -5.45
CA ASP A 135 -0.97 -3.50 -4.27
C ASP A 135 -1.77 -2.50 -3.43
N ALA A 136 -2.86 -2.97 -2.84
CA ALA A 136 -3.57 -2.24 -1.79
C ALA A 136 -2.61 -1.81 -0.67
N PRO A 137 -2.90 -0.71 0.06
CA PRO A 137 -2.09 -0.28 1.19
C PRO A 137 -1.80 -1.42 2.18
N ALA A 138 -0.58 -1.43 2.73
CA ALA A 138 -0.16 -2.47 3.66
C ALA A 138 -1.08 -2.53 4.89
N GLY A 139 -1.40 -3.75 5.35
CA GLY A 139 -2.26 -3.99 6.50
C GLY A 139 -3.77 -4.01 6.19
N ILE A 140 -4.17 -3.84 4.93
CA ILE A 140 -5.57 -4.01 4.50
C ILE A 140 -5.76 -5.44 4.00
N GLU A 141 -6.51 -6.23 4.77
CA GLU A 141 -6.86 -7.60 4.41
C GLU A 141 -8.11 -7.63 3.51
N PRO A 142 -8.08 -8.30 2.35
CA PRO A 142 -9.26 -8.41 1.48
C PRO A 142 -10.42 -9.19 2.15
N ILE A 143 -11.66 -8.78 1.85
CA ILE A 143 -12.86 -9.52 2.27
C ILE A 143 -13.22 -10.51 1.15
N PRO A 144 -13.25 -11.84 1.41
CA PRO A 144 -13.54 -12.81 0.37
C PRO A 144 -14.97 -12.67 -0.16
N TYR A 145 -15.19 -13.01 -1.42
CA TYR A 145 -16.54 -13.20 -1.97
C TYR A 145 -17.19 -14.44 -1.38
N LEU A 146 -18.52 -14.46 -1.23
CA LEU A 146 -19.26 -15.65 -0.81
C LEU A 146 -19.21 -16.71 -1.93
N PRO A 147 -18.60 -17.89 -1.70
CA PRO A 147 -18.48 -18.92 -2.74
C PRO A 147 -19.81 -19.67 -2.96
N ALA A 148 -19.98 -20.31 -4.12
CA ALA A 148 -21.22 -21.03 -4.42
C ALA A 148 -21.45 -22.26 -3.53
N SER A 149 -20.43 -22.73 -2.80
CA SER A 149 -20.56 -23.76 -1.76
C SER A 149 -21.26 -23.28 -0.50
N GLU A 150 -21.23 -21.98 -0.21
CA GLU A 150 -21.85 -21.30 0.95
C GLU A 150 -23.05 -20.44 0.53
N ARG A 151 -23.58 -20.70 -0.67
CA ARG A 151 -24.60 -19.90 -1.35
C ARG A 151 -25.77 -19.52 -0.44
N LEU A 152 -26.26 -18.30 -0.60
CA LEU A 152 -27.53 -17.90 0.01
C LEU A 152 -28.68 -18.64 -0.66
N THR A 153 -29.59 -19.17 0.14
CA THR A 153 -30.79 -19.88 -0.29
C THR A 153 -32.03 -19.28 0.35
N SER A 154 -33.22 -19.77 -0.01
CA SER A 154 -34.46 -19.29 0.61
C SER A 154 -34.54 -19.51 2.13
N SER A 155 -33.72 -20.40 2.71
CA SER A 155 -33.67 -20.55 4.17
C SER A 155 -32.89 -19.44 4.88
N ASP A 156 -32.16 -18.62 4.12
CA ASP A 156 -31.38 -17.48 4.63
C ASP A 156 -32.18 -16.17 4.63
N VAL A 157 -33.46 -16.19 4.27
CA VAL A 157 -34.34 -15.03 4.49
C VAL A 157 -34.42 -14.77 6.01
N GLY A 158 -34.21 -13.52 6.41
CA GLY A 158 -34.05 -13.12 7.81
C GLY A 158 -32.62 -13.22 8.33
N LEU A 159 -31.65 -13.62 7.51
CA LEU A 159 -30.23 -13.55 7.86
C LEU A 159 -29.78 -12.08 7.89
N ALA A 160 -29.07 -11.70 8.95
CA ALA A 160 -28.44 -10.39 9.05
C ALA A 160 -27.40 -10.20 7.94
N ILE A 161 -27.48 -9.05 7.27
CA ILE A 161 -26.54 -8.56 6.28
C ILE A 161 -26.11 -7.14 6.66
N GLU A 162 -24.81 -6.88 6.62
CA GLU A 162 -24.26 -5.58 6.93
C GLU A 162 -23.82 -4.87 5.66
N PHE A 163 -24.35 -3.68 5.43
CA PHE A 163 -23.92 -2.83 4.33
C PHE A 163 -22.89 -1.84 4.81
N VAL A 164 -21.85 -1.61 4.01
CA VAL A 164 -20.80 -0.62 4.27
C VAL A 164 -20.56 0.20 3.01
N GLY A 165 -20.40 1.52 3.14
CA GLY A 165 -20.33 2.38 1.96
C GLY A 165 -19.97 3.82 2.24
N PHE A 166 -19.68 4.56 1.17
CA PHE A 166 -19.31 5.98 1.17
C PHE A 166 -20.36 6.85 0.47
N GLY A 167 -21.64 6.45 0.52
CA GLY A 167 -22.74 7.15 -0.13
C GLY A 167 -22.80 8.65 0.16
N SER A 168 -23.60 9.36 -0.64
CA SER A 168 -23.58 10.83 -0.67
C SER A 168 -24.08 11.45 0.64
N THR A 169 -23.27 12.33 1.25
CA THR A 169 -23.61 13.06 2.48
C THR A 169 -24.04 14.51 2.25
N ILE A 170 -24.02 15.01 1.00
CA ILE A 170 -24.28 16.43 0.68
C ILE A 170 -25.40 16.59 -0.36
N PRO A 171 -26.42 17.44 -0.11
CA PRO A 171 -27.44 17.76 -1.09
C PRO A 171 -26.92 18.65 -2.23
N GLY A 172 -27.26 18.31 -3.49
CA GLY A 172 -27.07 19.20 -4.66
C GLY A 172 -25.72 19.14 -5.39
N GLY A 173 -24.79 18.28 -4.97
CA GLY A 173 -23.64 17.88 -5.79
C GLY A 173 -22.29 17.89 -5.07
N GLY A 174 -21.54 16.81 -5.31
CA GLY A 174 -20.08 16.77 -5.36
C GLY A 174 -19.34 16.93 -4.03
N GLY A 175 -19.34 15.88 -3.22
CA GLY A 175 -18.40 15.78 -2.10
C GLY A 175 -18.80 14.71 -1.11
N GLU A 176 -18.35 13.48 -1.34
CA GLU A 176 -17.58 12.73 -0.34
C GLU A 176 -18.33 12.30 0.96
N GLY A 177 -18.28 11.00 1.28
CA GLY A 177 -18.90 10.44 2.49
C GLY A 177 -17.85 10.06 3.53
N THR A 178 -18.22 10.11 4.80
CA THR A 178 -17.61 9.24 5.81
C THR A 178 -18.10 7.83 5.55
N LYS A 179 -17.23 6.83 5.69
CA LYS A 179 -17.64 5.42 5.60
C LYS A 179 -18.69 5.15 6.67
N MET A 180 -19.85 4.67 6.27
CA MET A 180 -20.95 4.31 7.15
C MET A 180 -21.21 2.82 7.07
N HIS A 181 -21.91 2.28 8.08
CA HIS A 181 -22.45 0.93 8.04
C HIS A 181 -23.85 0.83 8.65
N VAL A 182 -24.63 -0.16 8.22
CA VAL A 182 -25.89 -0.54 8.85
C VAL A 182 -26.10 -2.04 8.70
N THR A 183 -26.69 -2.66 9.71
CA THR A 183 -27.18 -4.05 9.61
C THR A 183 -28.68 -4.06 9.36
N ASN A 184 -29.11 -4.87 8.40
CA ASN A 184 -30.51 -5.20 8.17
C ASN A 184 -30.66 -6.71 7.89
N ASP A 185 -31.87 -7.22 7.73
CA ASP A 185 -32.16 -8.62 7.47
C ASP A 185 -32.56 -8.84 6.00
N LEU A 186 -32.07 -9.93 5.41
CA LEU A 186 -32.43 -10.32 4.05
C LEU A 186 -33.93 -10.58 3.91
N SER A 187 -34.63 -9.75 3.14
CA SER A 187 -36.07 -9.89 2.91
C SER A 187 -36.39 -10.73 1.68
N VAL A 188 -35.57 -10.66 0.63
CA VAL A 188 -35.75 -11.38 -0.62
C VAL A 188 -34.42 -11.95 -1.11
N ILE A 189 -34.42 -13.22 -1.51
CA ILE A 189 -33.30 -13.87 -2.20
C ILE A 189 -33.85 -14.39 -3.53
N CYS A 190 -33.38 -13.82 -4.63
CA CYS A 190 -33.77 -14.21 -5.98
C CYS A 190 -32.64 -14.97 -6.69
N PRO A 191 -32.64 -16.31 -6.64
CA PRO A 191 -31.59 -17.12 -7.26
C PRO A 191 -31.82 -17.28 -8.77
N GLY A 192 -30.72 -17.46 -9.50
CA GLY A 192 -30.75 -17.83 -10.91
C GLY A 192 -31.25 -16.74 -11.87
N PRO A 193 -31.38 -17.07 -13.18
CA PRO A 193 -31.54 -16.10 -14.26
C PRO A 193 -32.99 -15.62 -14.48
N SER A 194 -33.94 -16.10 -13.68
CA SER A 194 -35.36 -15.69 -13.79
C SER A 194 -35.71 -14.61 -12.78
N ARG A 195 -36.54 -13.64 -13.18
CA ARG A 195 -37.04 -12.60 -12.28
C ARG A 195 -37.90 -13.21 -11.17
N CYS A 196 -37.72 -12.74 -9.94
CA CYS A 196 -38.63 -13.01 -8.84
C CYS A 196 -39.72 -11.93 -8.79
N ARG A 197 -40.75 -12.15 -7.97
CA ARG A 197 -41.91 -11.24 -7.91
C ARG A 197 -41.55 -9.79 -7.60
N GLN A 198 -40.51 -9.57 -6.80
CA GLN A 198 -40.12 -8.25 -6.27
C GLN A 198 -38.68 -7.86 -6.62
N ALA A 199 -37.95 -8.70 -7.36
CA ALA A 199 -36.52 -8.50 -7.56
C ALA A 199 -36.06 -8.98 -8.94
N ASN A 200 -35.00 -8.35 -9.45
CA ASN A 200 -34.28 -8.80 -10.64
C ASN A 200 -33.68 -10.20 -10.41
N PRO A 201 -33.30 -10.93 -11.47
CA PRO A 201 -32.62 -12.20 -11.31
C PRO A 201 -31.26 -12.03 -10.62
N ARG A 202 -30.80 -13.07 -9.91
CA ARG A 202 -29.50 -13.11 -9.22
C ARG A 202 -29.29 -11.91 -8.28
N THR A 203 -30.29 -11.55 -7.49
CA THR A 203 -30.17 -10.47 -6.49
C THR A 203 -30.65 -10.91 -5.11
N ILE A 204 -30.16 -10.20 -4.11
CA ILE A 204 -30.65 -10.21 -2.73
C ILE A 204 -31.17 -8.82 -2.40
N CYS A 205 -32.23 -8.73 -1.63
CA CYS A 205 -32.80 -7.44 -1.24
C CYS A 205 -33.17 -7.41 0.24
N THR A 206 -33.10 -6.22 0.81
CA THR A 206 -33.63 -5.88 2.12
C THR A 206 -34.77 -4.88 1.94
N ASP A 207 -35.63 -4.78 2.94
CA ASP A 207 -36.38 -3.55 3.16
C ASP A 207 -35.42 -2.43 3.65
N MET A 208 -35.97 -1.27 3.98
CA MET A 208 -35.21 -0.12 4.46
C MET A 208 -35.41 0.14 5.97
N ASP A 209 -35.88 -0.87 6.73
CA ASP A 209 -36.11 -0.78 8.18
C ASP A 209 -35.26 -1.85 8.90
N PRO A 210 -34.27 -1.48 9.74
CA PRO A 210 -34.03 -0.15 10.28
C PRO A 210 -33.31 0.80 9.33
N GLY A 211 -32.74 0.30 8.23
CA GLY A 211 -31.97 1.10 7.29
C GLY A 211 -31.45 0.30 6.10
N GLY A 212 -30.67 0.93 5.23
CA GLY A 212 -30.14 0.28 4.04
C GLY A 212 -29.33 1.20 3.15
N THR A 213 -28.85 0.68 2.02
CA THR A 213 -28.03 1.43 1.07
C THR A 213 -28.84 2.45 0.29
N CYS A 214 -28.21 3.56 -0.09
CA CYS A 214 -28.83 4.60 -0.92
C CYS A 214 -27.85 5.13 -1.98
N SER A 215 -28.03 6.38 -2.39
CA SER A 215 -27.29 7.00 -3.49
C SER A 215 -25.79 7.10 -3.18
N GLY A 216 -24.95 6.54 -4.05
CA GLY A 216 -23.49 6.53 -3.91
C GLY A 216 -22.92 5.33 -3.14
N ASP A 217 -23.78 4.51 -2.51
CA ASP A 217 -23.35 3.23 -1.91
C ASP A 217 -23.22 2.12 -2.97
N SER A 218 -23.66 2.38 -4.21
CA SER A 218 -23.51 1.50 -5.37
C SER A 218 -22.12 0.88 -5.44
N GLY A 219 -22.04 -0.42 -5.64
CA GLY A 219 -20.80 -1.19 -5.67
C GLY A 219 -20.22 -1.59 -4.30
N GLY A 220 -20.71 -1.00 -3.20
CA GLY A 220 -20.35 -1.40 -1.84
C GLY A 220 -20.84 -2.80 -1.49
N PRO A 221 -20.26 -3.45 -0.45
CA PRO A 221 -20.63 -4.79 -0.07
C PRO A 221 -21.93 -4.84 0.73
N GLY A 222 -22.67 -5.93 0.56
CA GLY A 222 -23.48 -6.53 1.61
C GLY A 222 -22.74 -7.73 2.20
N LEU A 223 -22.37 -7.65 3.48
CA LEU A 223 -21.54 -8.60 4.20
C LEU A 223 -22.39 -9.58 5.01
N VAL A 224 -22.10 -10.87 4.89
CA VAL A 224 -22.71 -11.91 5.72
C VAL A 224 -21.65 -12.69 6.49
N LEU A 225 -21.99 -13.14 7.69
CA LEU A 225 -21.11 -13.95 8.50
C LEU A 225 -21.39 -15.45 8.28
N ARG A 226 -20.38 -16.20 7.85
CA ARG A 226 -20.41 -17.67 7.75
C ARG A 226 -19.27 -18.27 8.55
N ALA A 227 -19.60 -19.16 9.49
CA ALA A 227 -18.61 -19.81 10.37
C ALA A 227 -17.60 -18.84 11.03
N GLY A 228 -18.03 -17.62 11.37
CA GLY A 228 -17.19 -16.59 11.99
C GLY A 228 -16.30 -15.80 11.03
N LYS A 229 -16.49 -15.95 9.71
CA LYS A 229 -15.80 -15.19 8.67
C LYS A 229 -16.80 -14.37 7.85
N GLU A 230 -16.45 -13.12 7.58
CA GLU A 230 -17.24 -12.22 6.74
C GLU A 230 -16.99 -12.50 5.26
N TYR A 231 -18.07 -12.45 4.49
CA TYR A 231 -18.06 -12.64 3.05
C TYR A 231 -18.89 -11.57 2.36
N VAL A 232 -18.42 -11.11 1.20
CA VAL A 232 -19.22 -10.27 0.29
C VAL A 232 -20.29 -11.15 -0.35
N ALA A 233 -21.53 -11.02 0.11
CA ALA A 233 -22.69 -11.72 -0.45
C ALA A 233 -23.50 -10.87 -1.42
N GLY A 234 -23.41 -9.54 -1.28
CA GLY A 234 -24.09 -8.56 -2.12
C GLY A 234 -23.13 -7.52 -2.71
N VAL A 235 -23.39 -7.09 -3.94
CA VAL A 235 -22.87 -5.83 -4.50
C VAL A 235 -24.03 -4.85 -4.65
N THR A 236 -24.03 -3.76 -3.88
CA THR A 236 -25.11 -2.75 -3.89
C THR A 236 -25.38 -2.26 -5.31
N SER A 237 -26.62 -2.35 -5.76
CA SER A 237 -26.96 -2.17 -7.18
C SER A 237 -28.08 -1.16 -7.39
N TYR A 238 -29.28 -1.44 -6.90
CA TYR A 238 -30.45 -0.58 -7.12
C TYR A 238 -31.39 -0.59 -5.92
N GLY A 239 -32.24 0.42 -5.84
CA GLY A 239 -33.31 0.50 -4.86
C GLY A 239 -34.44 1.37 -5.38
N ASP A 240 -35.42 1.64 -4.53
CA ASP A 240 -36.38 2.68 -4.83
C ASP A 240 -35.73 4.07 -4.79
N GLY A 241 -36.18 4.99 -5.66
CA GLY A 241 -35.58 6.33 -5.75
C GLY A 241 -35.75 7.20 -4.50
N TYR A 242 -36.52 6.75 -3.50
CA TYR A 242 -36.69 7.42 -2.22
C TYR A 242 -35.87 6.78 -1.09
N CYS A 243 -35.18 5.66 -1.37
CA CYS A 243 -34.45 4.86 -0.38
C CYS A 243 -35.32 4.53 0.85
N ALA A 244 -36.58 4.15 0.63
CA ALA A 244 -37.57 4.01 1.69
C ALA A 244 -38.27 2.64 1.73
N TYR A 245 -38.19 1.85 0.65
CA TYR A 245 -38.96 0.62 0.51
C TYR A 245 -38.09 -0.60 0.33
N MET A 246 -37.07 -0.54 -0.52
CA MET A 246 -36.26 -1.71 -0.84
C MET A 246 -34.90 -1.32 -1.41
N ALA A 247 -33.86 -1.99 -0.94
CA ALA A 247 -32.52 -1.97 -1.51
C ALA A 247 -32.15 -3.37 -1.99
N CYS A 248 -31.58 -3.48 -3.18
CA CYS A 248 -31.18 -4.73 -3.80
C CYS A 248 -29.72 -4.69 -4.24
N SER A 249 -29.06 -5.82 -4.02
CA SER A 249 -27.66 -6.06 -4.34
C SER A 249 -27.54 -7.29 -5.24
N THR A 250 -26.57 -7.27 -6.15
CA THR A 250 -26.22 -8.45 -6.96
C THR A 250 -25.77 -9.59 -6.04
N LYS A 251 -26.37 -10.77 -6.19
CA LYS A 251 -26.12 -11.96 -5.36
C LYS A 251 -24.80 -12.61 -5.78
N VAL A 252 -23.74 -12.32 -5.04
CA VAL A 252 -22.35 -12.61 -5.41
C VAL A 252 -22.09 -14.09 -5.69
N ASP A 253 -22.67 -15.00 -4.92
CA ASP A 253 -22.43 -16.44 -5.07
C ASP A 253 -22.95 -17.03 -6.40
N GLU A 254 -23.78 -16.30 -7.16
CA GLU A 254 -24.20 -16.67 -8.52
C GLU A 254 -23.14 -16.32 -9.60
N PHE A 255 -22.07 -15.60 -9.22
CA PHE A 255 -21.05 -15.06 -10.12
C PHE A 255 -19.65 -15.61 -9.84
N GLU A 256 -19.52 -16.71 -9.09
CA GLU A 256 -18.22 -17.30 -8.73
C GLU A 256 -17.33 -17.57 -9.95
N ASP A 257 -17.88 -18.12 -11.05
CA ASP A 257 -17.12 -18.38 -12.27
C ASP A 257 -16.56 -17.09 -12.89
N PHE A 258 -17.35 -16.01 -12.92
CA PHE A 258 -16.92 -14.71 -13.42
C PHE A 258 -15.83 -14.12 -12.52
N ILE A 259 -16.00 -14.21 -11.20
CA ILE A 259 -15.04 -13.74 -10.21
C ILE A 259 -13.71 -14.49 -10.37
N LEU A 260 -13.74 -15.82 -10.39
CA LEU A 260 -12.57 -16.67 -10.57
C LEU A 260 -11.87 -16.45 -11.91
N SER A 261 -12.60 -16.07 -12.97
CA SER A 261 -11.99 -15.76 -14.27
C SER A 261 -11.12 -14.50 -14.27
N PHE A 262 -11.32 -13.62 -13.29
CA PHE A 262 -10.61 -12.35 -13.18
C PHE A 262 -9.69 -12.27 -11.95
N LEU A 263 -10.00 -13.05 -10.91
CA LEU A 263 -9.06 -13.33 -9.83
C LEU A 263 -7.81 -13.99 -10.42
N GLY A 264 -6.66 -13.68 -9.82
CA GLY A 264 -5.46 -14.43 -10.14
C GLY A 264 -5.64 -15.92 -9.81
N ARG A 265 -4.68 -16.70 -10.24
CA ARG A 265 -4.46 -18.11 -9.98
C ARG A 265 -4.28 -18.35 -8.47
N ARG A 266 -4.80 -19.49 -8.00
CA ARG A 266 -4.78 -19.90 -6.59
C ARG A 266 -3.37 -20.26 -6.14
N GLN A 267 -3.14 -20.33 -4.83
CA GLN A 267 -1.88 -20.85 -4.30
C GLN A 267 -1.54 -22.23 -4.89
N GLY A 268 -0.30 -22.38 -5.34
CA GLY A 268 0.22 -23.59 -5.97
C GLY A 268 -0.09 -23.73 -7.46
N GLU A 269 -0.88 -22.84 -8.05
CA GLU A 269 -1.07 -22.78 -9.49
C GLU A 269 0.10 -22.07 -10.17
N ALA A 270 0.44 -22.50 -11.39
CA ALA A 270 1.56 -21.93 -12.14
C ALA A 270 1.31 -20.45 -12.42
N CYS A 271 2.32 -19.58 -12.38
CA CYS A 271 2.23 -18.13 -12.64
C CYS A 271 3.47 -17.65 -13.42
N ALA A 272 3.40 -16.45 -13.99
CA ALA A 272 4.52 -15.76 -14.62
C ALA A 272 4.87 -14.43 -13.92
N LEU A 273 3.87 -13.71 -13.42
CA LEU A 273 4.00 -12.42 -12.74
C LEU A 273 3.26 -12.43 -11.40
N ASP A 274 3.66 -11.59 -10.44
CA ASP A 274 2.99 -11.50 -9.12
C ASP A 274 1.48 -11.24 -9.23
N GLU A 275 1.06 -10.53 -10.26
CA GLU A 275 -0.35 -10.23 -10.55
C GLU A 275 -1.16 -11.42 -11.07
N ASP A 276 -0.50 -12.47 -11.54
CA ASP A 276 -1.16 -13.72 -11.87
C ASP A 276 -1.74 -14.38 -10.63
N CYS A 277 -1.36 -14.00 -9.41
CA CYS A 277 -1.77 -14.68 -8.19
C CYS A 277 -2.92 -13.97 -7.49
N GLU A 278 -3.94 -14.74 -7.09
CA GLU A 278 -5.11 -14.25 -6.35
C GLU A 278 -4.66 -13.52 -5.09
N THR A 279 -3.82 -14.21 -4.33
CA THR A 279 -3.09 -13.69 -3.19
C THR A 279 -1.64 -14.12 -3.36
N GLY A 280 -0.72 -13.39 -2.73
CA GLY A 280 0.67 -13.81 -2.73
C GLY A 280 1.55 -13.17 -3.81
N VAL A 281 2.65 -13.83 -4.12
CA VAL A 281 3.55 -13.43 -5.21
C VAL A 281 3.81 -14.64 -6.11
N CYS A 282 4.26 -14.37 -7.32
CA CYS A 282 4.70 -15.43 -8.20
C CYS A 282 6.15 -15.78 -7.83
N GLY A 283 6.31 -16.86 -7.06
CA GLY A 283 7.61 -17.38 -6.67
C GLY A 283 7.86 -18.72 -7.35
N ASP A 284 9.03 -18.89 -7.96
CA ASP A 284 9.43 -20.16 -8.59
C ASP A 284 8.40 -20.67 -9.63
N GLY A 285 7.71 -19.75 -10.29
CA GLY A 285 6.71 -20.05 -11.31
C GLY A 285 5.38 -20.58 -10.77
N VAL A 286 5.11 -20.46 -9.46
CA VAL A 286 3.79 -20.73 -8.85
C VAL A 286 3.34 -19.63 -7.92
N CYS A 287 2.04 -19.56 -7.68
CA CYS A 287 1.49 -18.60 -6.74
C CYS A 287 1.75 -19.01 -5.30
N CYS A 288 2.47 -18.17 -4.57
CA CYS A 288 2.96 -18.42 -3.23
C CYS A 288 2.27 -17.52 -2.23
N GLU A 289 1.90 -18.02 -1.05
CA GLU A 289 1.25 -17.24 0.02
C GLU A 289 1.94 -15.87 0.28
N SER A 290 3.26 -15.84 0.18
CA SER A 290 4.09 -14.65 0.31
C SER A 290 5.44 -14.85 -0.39
N ARG A 291 6.27 -13.81 -0.39
CA ARG A 291 7.62 -13.86 -0.96
C ARG A 291 8.50 -14.65 0.02
N CYS A 292 8.99 -15.81 -0.39
CA CYS A 292 9.67 -16.71 0.54
C CYS A 292 10.95 -16.10 1.12
N PRO A 293 11.22 -16.32 2.41
CA PRO A 293 12.49 -15.91 3.01
C PRO A 293 13.66 -16.68 2.35
N LEU A 294 14.88 -16.18 2.55
CA LEU A 294 16.08 -16.92 2.15
C LEU A 294 16.03 -18.35 2.70
N CYS A 295 16.57 -19.29 1.93
CA CYS A 295 16.49 -20.72 2.21
C CYS A 295 15.10 -21.34 2.21
N HIS A 296 14.11 -20.67 1.64
CA HIS A 296 12.83 -21.26 1.35
C HIS A 296 12.53 -21.11 -0.14
N THR A 297 11.97 -22.16 -0.72
CA THR A 297 11.43 -22.13 -2.07
C THR A 297 9.93 -22.30 -1.99
N CYS A 298 9.26 -21.61 -2.88
CA CYS A 298 7.87 -21.90 -3.11
C CYS A 298 7.80 -23.08 -4.07
N ASN A 299 6.82 -23.97 -3.90
CA ASN A 299 6.64 -25.16 -4.76
C ASN A 299 7.51 -26.38 -4.41
N GLN A 300 7.52 -26.80 -3.15
CA GLN A 300 8.04 -28.13 -2.83
C GLN A 300 6.99 -29.23 -3.06
N ALA A 301 7.47 -30.41 -3.46
CA ALA A 301 6.63 -31.58 -3.68
C ALA A 301 5.81 -31.90 -2.41
N GLY A 302 4.49 -31.77 -2.51
CA GLY A 302 3.57 -32.00 -1.40
C GLY A 302 3.13 -30.75 -0.63
N SER A 303 3.67 -29.57 -0.96
CA SER A 303 3.27 -28.28 -0.33
C SER A 303 3.33 -27.14 -1.36
N LEU A 304 2.49 -27.25 -2.40
CA LEU A 304 2.40 -26.27 -3.49
C LEU A 304 1.91 -24.91 -2.95
N GLY A 305 2.57 -23.82 -3.33
CA GLY A 305 2.15 -22.46 -2.95
C GLY A 305 2.46 -22.02 -1.53
N THR A 306 3.14 -22.85 -0.73
CA THR A 306 3.62 -22.51 0.62
C THR A 306 5.13 -22.49 0.65
N CYS A 307 5.72 -21.58 1.43
CA CYS A 307 7.17 -21.52 1.57
C CYS A 307 7.68 -22.70 2.40
N GLN A 308 8.60 -23.48 1.84
CA GLN A 308 9.22 -24.62 2.52
C GLN A 308 10.74 -24.50 2.51
N PRO A 309 11.43 -24.94 3.57
CA PRO A 309 12.89 -24.93 3.62
C PRO A 309 13.49 -25.70 2.44
N VAL A 310 14.52 -25.12 1.81
CA VAL A 310 15.35 -25.85 0.85
C VAL A 310 16.30 -26.81 1.59
N ALA A 311 16.95 -27.70 0.84
CA ALA A 311 17.94 -28.59 1.40
C ALA A 311 19.13 -27.81 1.99
N ASP A 312 19.75 -28.39 3.02
CA ASP A 312 20.99 -27.83 3.55
C ASP A 312 22.09 -27.81 2.46
N GLU A 313 23.00 -26.84 2.55
CA GLU A 313 24.10 -26.57 1.59
C GLU A 313 23.68 -25.91 0.26
N GLU A 314 22.38 -25.70 0.03
CA GLU A 314 21.89 -24.86 -1.07
C GLU A 314 22.34 -23.40 -0.91
N SER A 315 22.60 -22.73 -2.03
CA SER A 315 23.08 -21.34 -2.03
C SER A 315 21.98 -20.38 -1.59
N CYS A 316 22.30 -19.40 -0.74
CA CYS A 316 21.33 -18.39 -0.30
C CYS A 316 21.92 -16.97 -0.28
N ASP A 317 22.36 -16.49 -1.44
CA ASP A 317 22.96 -15.16 -1.55
C ASP A 317 22.04 -14.07 -0.95
N ASP A 318 22.51 -13.44 0.13
CA ASP A 318 21.81 -12.35 0.81
C ASP A 318 22.21 -10.96 0.26
N ASN A 319 23.03 -10.95 -0.81
CA ASN A 319 23.64 -9.81 -1.46
C ASN A 319 24.67 -9.05 -0.61
N THR A 320 25.27 -9.66 0.42
CA THR A 320 26.56 -9.18 0.94
C THR A 320 27.72 -9.97 0.37
N VAL A 321 28.72 -9.26 -0.14
CA VAL A 321 29.95 -9.89 -0.63
C VAL A 321 30.95 -10.20 0.50
N CYS A 322 30.72 -9.70 1.71
CA CYS A 322 31.72 -9.63 2.79
C CYS A 322 31.79 -10.85 3.70
N ASN A 323 30.78 -11.68 3.67
CA ASN A 323 30.56 -12.86 4.51
C ASN A 323 30.66 -14.16 3.68
N GLY A 324 31.14 -14.06 2.44
CA GLY A 324 31.43 -15.20 1.58
C GLY A 324 30.19 -15.92 1.08
N ARG A 325 30.39 -17.05 0.39
CA ARG A 325 29.28 -17.84 -0.14
C ARG A 325 28.40 -18.37 1.00
N GLU A 326 27.17 -17.90 1.09
CA GLU A 326 26.22 -18.41 2.09
C GLU A 326 25.55 -19.70 1.65
N VAL A 327 25.22 -20.50 2.67
CA VAL A 327 24.50 -21.76 2.49
C VAL A 327 23.37 -21.90 3.49
N CYS A 328 22.32 -22.59 3.05
CA CYS A 328 21.20 -22.93 3.90
C CYS A 328 21.58 -23.99 4.91
N ARG A 329 21.23 -23.76 6.19
CA ARG A 329 21.28 -24.77 7.25
C ARG A 329 20.08 -24.63 8.18
N GLY A 330 19.26 -25.67 8.27
CA GLY A 330 18.08 -25.69 9.14
C GLY A 330 17.05 -24.61 8.79
N GLY A 331 16.91 -24.30 7.49
CA GLY A 331 15.99 -23.27 6.98
C GLY A 331 16.45 -21.82 7.17
N ALA A 332 17.66 -21.60 7.69
CA ALA A 332 18.25 -20.27 7.79
C ALA A 332 19.48 -20.15 6.88
N CYS A 333 19.67 -18.97 6.31
CA CYS A 333 20.88 -18.67 5.54
C CYS A 333 22.05 -18.39 6.47
N GLN A 334 23.12 -19.18 6.35
CA GLN A 334 24.31 -19.06 7.18
C GLN A 334 25.46 -18.43 6.38
N PRO A 335 26.11 -17.39 6.93
CA PRO A 335 27.27 -16.79 6.29
C PRO A 335 28.43 -17.79 6.14
N GLY A 336 29.18 -17.64 5.06
CA GLY A 336 30.38 -18.40 4.79
C GLY A 336 31.64 -17.81 5.44
N GLU A 337 32.78 -18.07 4.79
CA GLU A 337 34.06 -17.49 5.18
C GLU A 337 34.12 -16.00 4.77
N PRO A 338 34.34 -15.06 5.70
CA PRO A 338 34.36 -13.64 5.37
C PRO A 338 35.45 -13.26 4.35
N LEU A 339 35.12 -12.30 3.48
CA LEU A 339 36.07 -11.75 2.51
C LEU A 339 37.18 -11.01 3.25
N SER A 340 38.41 -11.51 3.12
CA SER A 340 39.58 -10.84 3.67
C SER A 340 40.04 -9.74 2.73
N CYS A 341 39.87 -8.49 3.17
CA CYS A 341 40.22 -7.30 2.40
C CYS A 341 41.61 -6.76 2.68
N GLN A 342 42.48 -7.51 3.34
CA GLN A 342 43.79 -6.97 3.71
C GLN A 342 44.72 -6.86 2.50
N ASP A 343 45.09 -5.64 2.09
CA ASP A 343 46.00 -5.41 0.95
C ASP A 343 47.48 -5.34 1.34
N SER A 344 47.77 -5.44 2.65
CA SER A 344 49.11 -5.32 3.22
C SER A 344 49.77 -3.95 3.01
N VAL A 345 49.00 -2.93 2.65
CA VAL A 345 49.44 -1.53 2.58
C VAL A 345 49.13 -0.90 3.92
N ALA A 346 50.15 -0.64 4.74
CA ALA A 346 49.94 -0.12 6.11
C ALA A 346 49.24 1.26 6.16
N CYS A 347 49.19 1.95 5.02
CA CYS A 347 48.66 3.31 4.94
C CYS A 347 47.30 3.37 4.22
N THR A 348 46.62 2.22 4.15
CA THR A 348 45.18 2.06 3.92
C THR A 348 44.52 1.45 5.17
N LYS A 349 43.26 1.82 5.40
CA LYS A 349 42.36 1.13 6.31
C LYS A 349 41.41 0.31 5.48
N ASP A 350 41.66 -0.98 5.54
CA ASP A 350 40.94 -1.97 4.75
C ASP A 350 39.65 -2.31 5.46
N ARG A 351 38.55 -2.26 4.73
CA ARG A 351 37.27 -2.77 5.21
C ARG A 351 36.54 -3.42 4.05
N CYS A 352 35.64 -4.32 4.38
CA CYS A 352 34.69 -4.83 3.41
C CYS A 352 33.42 -3.97 3.47
N ASP A 353 33.04 -3.41 2.32
CA ASP A 353 31.73 -2.81 2.09
C ASP A 353 30.76 -3.87 1.58
N PRO A 354 29.55 -4.03 2.18
CA PRO A 354 28.62 -5.10 1.83
C PRO A 354 28.21 -5.15 0.35
N LEU A 355 28.19 -4.01 -0.36
CA LEU A 355 27.83 -3.95 -1.78
C LEU A 355 29.07 -3.82 -2.69
N GLU A 356 30.05 -3.00 -2.29
CA GLU A 356 31.21 -2.67 -3.14
C GLU A 356 32.38 -3.64 -2.98
N GLY A 357 32.39 -4.48 -1.94
CA GLY A 357 33.50 -5.38 -1.63
C GLY A 357 34.65 -4.69 -0.92
N CYS A 358 35.88 -5.06 -1.23
CA CYS A 358 37.03 -4.51 -0.52
C CYS A 358 37.25 -3.04 -0.86
N VAL A 359 37.17 -2.19 0.17
CA VAL A 359 37.45 -0.76 0.07
C VAL A 359 38.62 -0.38 0.96
N TYR A 360 39.54 0.36 0.35
CA TYR A 360 40.85 0.71 0.91
C TYR A 360 40.89 2.21 1.14
N ALA A 361 40.62 2.65 2.37
CA ALA A 361 40.56 4.09 2.67
C ALA A 361 41.94 4.58 3.14
N PRO A 362 42.54 5.61 2.51
CA PRO A 362 43.85 6.10 2.93
C PRO A 362 43.86 6.57 4.39
N VAL A 363 44.89 6.17 5.16
CA VAL A 363 45.12 6.62 6.54
C VAL A 363 46.52 7.20 6.68
N ALA A 364 46.60 8.41 7.23
CA ALA A 364 47.83 9.20 7.28
C ALA A 364 48.66 9.03 8.58
N LEU A 365 48.32 8.06 9.44
CA LEU A 365 48.73 8.08 10.87
C LEU A 365 49.54 6.85 11.35
N GLU A 366 49.83 5.86 10.49
CA GLU A 366 50.49 4.61 10.92
C GLU A 366 51.87 4.35 10.30
N CYS A 367 52.37 5.28 9.47
CA CYS A 367 53.65 5.15 8.75
C CYS A 367 54.89 5.65 9.56
N TRP A 368 54.89 5.67 10.91
CA TRP A 368 55.99 6.30 11.70
C TRP A 368 57.20 5.38 11.94
N ASP A 369 58.42 5.77 11.53
CA ASP A 369 59.65 4.94 11.64
C ASP A 369 60.62 5.29 12.79
N ASP A 370 60.28 6.27 13.63
CA ASP A 370 61.15 6.80 14.71
C ASP A 370 62.49 7.40 14.23
N ASN A 371 62.62 7.73 12.94
CA ASN A 371 63.80 8.36 12.37
C ASN A 371 63.53 9.83 11.98
N ALA A 372 64.04 10.76 12.78
CA ALA A 372 63.88 12.19 12.55
C ALA A 372 64.59 12.75 11.29
N CYS A 373 65.38 11.93 10.57
CA CYS A 373 66.04 12.31 9.32
C CYS A 373 65.30 11.82 8.06
N THR A 374 64.17 11.16 8.23
CA THR A 374 63.24 10.76 7.17
C THR A 374 61.88 11.41 7.40
N GLU A 375 61.14 11.66 6.33
CA GLU A 375 59.74 12.09 6.43
C GLU A 375 58.83 10.87 6.35
N ASP A 376 57.88 10.73 7.26
CA ASP A 376 56.91 9.62 7.22
C ASP A 376 55.75 9.97 6.28
N VAL A 377 55.74 9.38 5.09
CA VAL A 377 54.74 9.63 4.05
C VAL A 377 53.88 8.39 3.84
N CYS A 378 52.58 8.56 4.05
CA CYS A 378 51.55 7.58 3.75
C CYS A 378 51.14 7.66 2.28
N ASP A 379 51.59 6.70 1.47
CA ASP A 379 51.11 6.53 0.09
C ASP A 379 50.09 5.37 0.01
N PRO A 380 48.88 5.59 -0.54
CA PRO A 380 47.84 4.57 -0.58
C PRO A 380 48.09 3.46 -1.63
N VAL A 381 49.15 3.55 -2.43
CA VAL A 381 49.55 2.53 -3.42
C VAL A 381 50.91 1.92 -3.07
N GLN A 382 51.85 2.74 -2.60
CA GLN A 382 53.22 2.34 -2.31
C GLN A 382 53.45 2.02 -0.83
N GLY A 383 52.51 2.32 0.06
CA GLY A 383 52.61 2.09 1.50
C GLY A 383 53.44 3.14 2.22
N CYS A 384 54.19 2.73 3.24
CA CYS A 384 55.07 3.60 3.99
C CYS A 384 56.27 4.02 3.15
N LEU A 385 56.39 5.31 2.92
CA LEU A 385 57.56 5.91 2.30
C LEU A 385 58.28 6.77 3.34
N HIS A 386 59.61 6.64 3.37
CA HIS A 386 60.48 7.38 4.29
C HIS A 386 61.54 8.18 3.51
N PRO A 387 61.15 9.14 2.64
CA PRO A 387 62.12 9.93 1.90
C PRO A 387 63.04 10.74 2.84
N PRO A 388 64.29 10.99 2.44
CA PRO A 388 65.21 11.85 3.17
C PRO A 388 64.61 13.21 3.50
N ALA A 389 64.66 13.62 4.77
CA ALA A 389 64.36 14.99 5.15
C ALA A 389 65.40 15.95 4.52
N PRO A 390 65.03 17.21 4.23
CA PRO A 390 65.95 18.17 3.62
C PRO A 390 67.27 18.34 4.38
N ASP A 391 68.38 18.47 3.65
CA ASP A 391 69.71 18.68 4.24
C ASP A 391 69.70 19.91 5.17
N GLY A 392 70.22 19.72 6.39
CA GLY A 392 70.21 20.75 7.44
C GLY A 392 68.99 20.73 8.37
N THR A 393 67.99 19.86 8.11
CA THR A 393 66.88 19.64 9.05
C THR A 393 67.40 19.16 10.40
N SER A 394 67.01 19.81 11.49
CA SER A 394 67.44 19.43 12.84
C SER A 394 66.80 18.10 13.25
N CYS A 395 67.62 17.09 13.53
CA CYS A 395 67.17 15.76 13.94
C CYS A 395 67.50 15.45 15.42
N GLY A 396 67.86 16.49 16.18
CA GLY A 396 68.19 16.41 17.60
C GLY A 396 69.31 17.38 17.98
N PRO A 397 69.63 17.50 19.28
CA PRO A 397 70.64 18.44 19.75
C PRO A 397 72.01 18.22 19.09
N GLY A 398 72.45 19.19 18.27
CA GLY A 398 73.74 19.16 17.59
C GLY A 398 73.86 18.17 16.42
N LYS A 399 72.74 17.60 15.95
CA LYS A 399 72.68 16.71 14.77
C LYS A 399 71.77 17.33 13.70
N SER A 400 72.14 17.14 12.44
CA SER A 400 71.38 17.60 11.28
C SER A 400 71.26 16.50 10.24
N CYS A 401 70.18 16.49 9.48
CA CYS A 401 70.00 15.60 8.35
C CYS A 401 71.03 15.91 7.26
N ARG A 402 71.64 14.87 6.70
CA ARG A 402 72.45 14.91 5.49
C ARG A 402 72.18 13.65 4.69
N GLN A 403 71.62 13.80 3.49
CA GLN A 403 71.25 12.69 2.60
C GLN A 403 70.37 11.62 3.28
N GLY A 404 69.47 12.02 4.18
CA GLY A 404 68.55 11.10 4.89
C GLY A 404 69.14 10.44 6.13
N GLU A 405 70.38 10.79 6.50
CA GLU A 405 71.03 10.31 7.70
C GLU A 405 71.31 11.44 8.69
N CYS A 406 71.20 11.15 9.97
CA CYS A 406 71.50 12.10 11.03
C CYS A 406 73.02 12.20 11.24
N SER A 407 73.60 13.36 10.90
CA SER A 407 75.04 13.60 11.00
C SER A 407 75.35 14.90 11.75
N GLY A 408 76.42 14.91 12.55
CA GLY A 408 76.80 16.08 13.36
C GLY A 408 77.39 15.71 14.73
N GLY A 409 78.31 16.54 15.21
CA GLY A 409 78.99 16.39 16.50
C GLY A 409 78.47 17.40 17.51
N GLY A 410 77.46 17.00 18.26
CA GLY A 410 77.07 17.63 19.53
C GLY A 410 77.21 16.61 20.65
N SER A 411 77.82 17.01 21.77
CA SER A 411 77.86 16.20 22.99
C SER A 411 76.48 16.20 23.64
N GLY A 412 75.67 15.18 23.36
CA GLY A 412 74.33 15.02 23.93
C GLY A 412 73.57 13.83 23.35
N CYS A 413 73.80 12.66 23.95
CA CYS A 413 73.23 11.33 23.70
C CYS A 413 73.53 10.60 22.38
N ALA A 414 74.10 9.41 22.61
CA ALA A 414 74.49 8.39 21.68
C ALA A 414 73.29 7.68 21.05
N THR A 415 73.59 6.98 19.96
CA THR A 415 72.80 5.99 19.23
C THR A 415 72.22 4.88 20.13
N ALA A 416 71.06 4.35 19.69
CA ALA A 416 70.50 3.00 19.90
C ALA A 416 69.17 2.94 20.72
N PRO A 417 68.31 1.95 20.43
CA PRO A 417 66.86 2.02 20.53
C PRO A 417 66.34 1.76 21.94
N GLY A 418 65.23 2.42 22.28
CA GLY A 418 64.45 2.14 23.49
C GLY A 418 65.05 2.68 24.78
N ALA A 419 64.80 3.96 25.08
CA ALA A 419 64.45 4.43 26.42
C ALA A 419 64.38 5.97 26.47
N GLY A 420 63.25 6.47 26.96
CA GLY A 420 63.27 7.54 27.96
C GLY A 420 63.41 8.98 27.44
N LEU A 421 62.25 9.63 27.35
CA LEU A 421 61.99 11.02 27.75
C LEU A 421 63.21 11.95 27.77
N CYS A 422 63.30 12.81 26.76
CA CYS A 422 63.99 14.10 26.91
C CYS A 422 62.94 15.21 26.90
N LEU A 423 62.55 15.64 28.10
CA LEU A 423 61.97 16.94 28.37
C LEU A 423 62.87 18.04 27.80
N LEU A 424 62.31 18.91 26.94
CA LEU A 424 62.85 20.24 26.73
C LEU A 424 61.75 21.29 26.91
N PRO A 425 62.13 22.51 27.35
CA PRO A 425 61.26 23.52 27.90
C PRO A 425 60.58 24.32 26.79
N LEU A 426 59.46 24.93 27.18
CA LEU A 426 58.73 25.98 26.49
C LEU A 426 59.67 26.97 25.77
N LEU A 427 59.45 27.16 24.46
CA LEU A 427 59.29 28.48 23.83
C LEU A 427 58.78 28.32 22.38
N GLY A 428 57.45 28.43 22.25
CA GLY A 428 56.78 29.22 21.21
C GLY A 428 56.97 28.86 19.73
N ALA A 429 56.16 27.93 19.22
CA ALA A 429 55.51 28.10 17.92
C ALA A 429 54.20 27.30 17.91
N ALA A 430 53.09 28.03 17.98
CA ALA A 430 51.76 27.48 17.99
C ALA A 430 51.40 26.90 16.61
N TYR A 431 51.22 25.58 16.53
CA TYR A 431 50.36 24.99 15.49
C TYR A 431 49.07 24.50 16.15
N ARG A 432 47.99 25.23 15.88
CA ARG A 432 46.65 24.98 16.41
C ARG A 432 46.14 23.60 15.97
N ARG A 433 45.92 22.72 16.94
CA ARG A 433 44.89 21.67 16.87
C ARG A 433 43.54 22.31 16.56
N ARG A 434 42.92 21.94 15.44
CA ARG A 434 41.45 21.91 15.35
C ARG A 434 40.99 20.52 15.76
N ARG A 435 40.62 20.37 17.03
CA ARG A 435 39.61 19.38 17.42
C ARG A 435 38.26 19.94 16.98
N ARG A 436 37.51 19.19 16.17
CA ARG A 436 36.05 19.27 16.18
C ARG A 436 35.56 18.16 17.10
N THR A 437 34.74 18.58 18.05
CA THR A 437 33.79 17.80 18.83
C THR A 437 32.92 16.91 17.96
#